data_AF-A0A0N4TAH8-F1
#
_entry.id   AF-A0A0N4TAH8-F1
#
_cell.length_a   1.000
_cell.length_b   1.000
_cell.length_c   1.000
_cell.angle_alpha   90.00
_cell.angle_beta   90.00
_cell.angle_gamma   90.00
#
_symmetry.space_group_name_H-M   'P 1'
#
loop_
_entity.id
_entity.type
_entity.pdbx_description
1 polymer ?
#
loop_
_entity_poly.entity_id
_entity_poly.type
_entity_poly.pdbx_seq_one_letter_code
_entity_poly.pdbx_strand_id
1 'polypeptide(L)'
;MQTTTTVLGEPPRPNICGTFPGPKSKRMQVEMDLQHQAASVKCFIDYEKSKGNYIVDADDNVLLDVYMQISSLALGYNHPDLVKAVSDPRFVTTAVSRPALGSFPPTFFVDAMKNSLGSIAPKGCPGVQNVLCGTSSNENAIKAAFMWYQAQKRGGSPPTKDDLDSCMKHELPGTPNLSVLSFDGSFHGRSLKYV
;
A
#
# COMPACT_ATOMS: atom_id res chain seq x y z
N MET A 1 -17.90 -24.51 -16.56
CA MET A 1 -17.96 -24.76 -15.11
C MET A 1 -18.40 -23.47 -14.45
N GLN A 2 -19.59 -23.42 -13.85
CA GLN A 2 -20.03 -22.26 -13.07
C GLN A 2 -19.23 -22.24 -11.77
N THR A 3 -18.17 -21.44 -11.72
CA THR A 3 -17.49 -21.08 -10.48
C THR A 3 -18.34 -20.02 -9.79
N THR A 4 -19.34 -20.43 -9.02
CA THR A 4 -19.93 -19.57 -8.00
C THR A 4 -18.91 -19.41 -6.87
N THR A 5 -17.93 -18.54 -7.07
CA THR A 5 -17.00 -18.08 -6.03
C THR A 5 -17.69 -17.05 -5.14
N THR A 6 -18.79 -17.44 -4.50
CA THR A 6 -19.39 -16.63 -3.43
C THR A 6 -18.66 -16.96 -2.14
N VAL A 7 -18.12 -15.94 -1.46
CA VAL A 7 -17.52 -16.13 -0.13
C VAL A 7 -18.62 -16.66 0.79
N LEU A 8 -18.37 -17.76 1.53
CA LEU A 8 -19.39 -18.38 2.38
C LEU A 8 -19.98 -17.34 3.35
N GLY A 9 -21.30 -17.13 3.32
CA GLY A 9 -21.98 -16.17 4.19
C GLY A 9 -21.88 -14.70 3.75
N GLU A 10 -21.40 -14.44 2.53
CA GLU A 10 -21.52 -13.14 1.87
C GLU A 10 -23.00 -12.76 1.72
N PRO A 11 -23.39 -11.49 1.96
CA PRO A 11 -24.76 -11.05 1.72
C PRO A 11 -25.22 -11.30 0.27
N PRO A 12 -26.48 -11.71 0.05
CA PRO A 12 -26.97 -12.00 -1.31
C PRO A 12 -27.24 -10.73 -2.14
N ARG A 13 -27.39 -9.57 -1.48
CA ARG A 13 -27.71 -8.27 -2.09
C ARG A 13 -27.43 -7.11 -1.14
N PRO A 14 -27.32 -5.86 -1.64
CA PRO A 14 -27.34 -4.67 -0.80
C PRO A 14 -28.66 -4.54 -0.04
N ASN A 15 -28.60 -3.89 1.12
CA ASN A 15 -29.76 -3.57 1.96
C ASN A 15 -29.50 -2.31 2.77
N ILE A 16 -30.17 -1.21 2.43
CA ILE A 16 -30.05 0.06 3.15
C ILE A 16 -31.28 0.22 4.04
N CYS A 17 -31.05 0.28 5.35
CA CYS A 17 -32.09 0.46 6.37
C CYS A 17 -32.13 1.92 6.83
N GLY A 18 -32.62 2.82 5.96
CA GLY A 18 -32.82 4.23 6.28
C GLY A 18 -32.05 5.18 5.38
N THR A 19 -31.36 6.16 5.95
CA THR A 19 -30.60 7.18 5.21
C THR A 19 -29.11 6.84 5.15
N PHE A 20 -28.43 7.23 4.08
CA PHE A 20 -26.97 7.13 3.95
C PHE A 20 -26.33 8.53 3.79
N PRO A 21 -25.28 8.89 4.56
CA PRO A 21 -24.84 8.21 5.78
C PRO A 21 -25.91 8.28 6.87
N GLY A 22 -25.99 7.23 7.68
CA GLY A 22 -26.95 7.13 8.77
C GLY A 22 -26.60 8.01 9.98
N PRO A 23 -27.51 8.11 10.96
CA PRO A 23 -27.34 8.96 12.13
C PRO A 23 -26.15 8.57 13.02
N LYS A 24 -25.78 7.28 13.13
CA LYS A 24 -24.59 6.86 13.88
C LYS A 24 -23.32 7.31 13.17
N SER A 25 -23.22 7.08 11.85
CA SER A 25 -22.08 7.54 11.05
C SER A 25 -21.90 9.07 11.12
N LYS A 26 -22.99 9.83 11.04
CA LYS A 26 -22.94 11.31 11.17
C LYS A 26 -22.47 11.75 12.55
N ARG A 27 -22.93 11.10 13.62
CA ARG A 27 -22.47 11.40 14.99
C ARG A 27 -20.97 11.13 15.13
N MET A 28 -20.51 9.97 14.68
CA MET A 28 -19.09 9.60 14.68
C MET A 28 -18.24 10.57 13.87
N GLN A 29 -18.76 11.11 12.76
CA GLN A 29 -18.05 12.12 11.96
C GLN A 29 -17.81 13.41 12.76
N VAL A 30 -18.83 13.91 13.45
CA VAL A 30 -18.72 15.10 14.32
C VAL A 30 -17.72 14.84 15.44
N GLU A 31 -17.78 13.67 16.09
CA GLU A 31 -16.85 13.30 17.17
C GLU A 31 -15.40 13.20 16.66
N MET A 32 -15.20 12.60 15.48
CA MET A 32 -13.89 12.48 14.84
C MET A 32 -13.33 13.86 14.47
N ASP A 33 -14.15 14.77 13.92
CA ASP A 33 -13.71 16.09 13.43
C ASP A 33 -13.12 16.97 14.53
N LEU A 34 -13.48 16.71 15.80
CA LEU A 34 -12.88 17.37 16.96
C LEU A 34 -11.39 17.04 17.13
N GLN A 35 -10.93 15.91 16.59
CA GLN A 35 -9.57 15.39 16.78
C GLN A 35 -8.81 15.22 15.46
N HIS A 36 -9.53 14.92 14.38
CA HIS A 36 -8.97 14.61 13.07
C HIS A 36 -9.93 15.04 11.98
N GLN A 37 -9.43 15.79 10.99
CA GLN A 37 -10.24 16.33 9.91
C GLN A 37 -11.06 15.23 9.20
N ALA A 38 -12.39 15.32 9.28
CA ALA A 38 -13.33 14.30 8.82
C ALA A 38 -14.10 14.67 7.53
N ALA A 39 -13.77 15.77 6.85
CA ALA A 39 -14.48 16.30 5.68
C ALA A 39 -14.50 15.34 4.48
N SER A 40 -13.52 14.44 4.38
CA SER A 40 -13.48 13.43 3.32
C SER A 40 -14.21 12.13 3.68
N VAL A 41 -14.57 11.93 4.94
CA VAL A 41 -15.24 10.73 5.46
C VAL A 41 -16.64 10.61 4.85
N LYS A 42 -16.99 9.41 4.36
CA LYS A 42 -18.29 9.13 3.73
C LYS A 42 -19.29 8.52 4.70
N CYS A 43 -18.84 7.55 5.49
CA CYS A 43 -19.56 6.87 6.56
C CYS A 43 -18.53 6.13 7.44
N PHE A 44 -18.98 5.52 8.53
CA PHE A 44 -18.15 4.67 9.38
C PHE A 44 -18.52 3.22 9.15
N ILE A 45 -17.54 2.31 9.19
CA ILE A 45 -17.68 0.94 8.73
C ILE A 45 -17.56 -0.04 9.89
N ASP A 46 -18.47 -1.02 9.94
CA ASP A 46 -18.38 -2.23 10.76
C ASP A 46 -17.66 -3.30 9.92
N TYR A 47 -16.33 -3.34 10.05
CA TYR A 47 -15.50 -4.25 9.25
C TYR A 47 -15.70 -5.71 9.67
N GLU A 48 -16.06 -5.97 10.92
CA GLU A 48 -16.35 -7.29 11.46
C GLU A 48 -17.58 -7.92 10.78
N LYS A 49 -18.61 -7.13 10.46
CA LYS A 49 -19.79 -7.60 9.71
C LYS A 49 -19.59 -7.61 8.20
N SER A 50 -18.63 -6.87 7.68
CA SER A 50 -18.35 -6.79 6.24
C SER A 50 -17.86 -8.13 5.69
N LYS A 51 -18.25 -8.51 4.48
CA LYS A 51 -17.86 -9.81 3.90
C LYS A 51 -17.91 -9.83 2.38
N GLY A 52 -16.89 -10.43 1.76
CA GLY A 52 -16.80 -10.52 0.30
C GLY A 52 -16.80 -9.15 -0.34
N ASN A 53 -17.75 -8.89 -1.24
CA ASN A 53 -17.94 -7.61 -1.92
C ASN A 53 -18.83 -6.62 -1.16
N TYR A 54 -19.30 -6.99 0.03
CA TYR A 54 -20.23 -6.18 0.80
C TYR A 54 -19.58 -5.57 2.02
N ILE A 55 -19.73 -4.25 2.13
CA ILE A 55 -19.31 -3.48 3.29
C ILE A 55 -20.55 -3.13 4.11
N VAL A 56 -20.43 -3.23 5.44
CA VAL A 56 -21.51 -2.88 6.38
C VAL A 56 -21.12 -1.61 7.10
N ASP A 57 -21.97 -0.58 7.05
CA ASP A 57 -21.71 0.66 7.78
C ASP A 57 -22.15 0.57 9.25
N ALA A 58 -21.81 1.57 10.05
CA ALA A 58 -22.13 1.64 11.48
C ALA A 58 -23.65 1.66 11.76
N ASP A 59 -24.44 2.01 10.76
CA ASP A 59 -25.91 2.05 10.78
C ASP A 59 -26.54 0.75 10.26
N ASP A 60 -25.73 -0.31 10.10
CA ASP A 60 -26.12 -1.64 9.63
C ASP A 60 -26.61 -1.67 8.17
N ASN A 61 -26.29 -0.64 7.37
CA ASN A 61 -26.52 -0.66 5.93
C ASN A 61 -25.51 -1.60 5.25
N VAL A 62 -26.02 -2.52 4.43
CA VAL A 62 -25.22 -3.44 3.61
C VAL A 62 -25.09 -2.84 2.21
N LEU A 63 -23.86 -2.51 1.80
CA LEU A 63 -23.56 -1.85 0.53
C LEU A 63 -22.71 -2.78 -0.34
N LEU A 64 -23.05 -2.89 -1.63
CA LEU A 64 -22.12 -3.49 -2.60
C LEU A 64 -20.98 -2.49 -2.82
N ASP A 65 -19.77 -2.88 -2.43
CA ASP A 65 -18.60 -2.04 -2.55
C ASP A 65 -17.89 -2.27 -3.91
N VAL A 66 -18.10 -1.33 -4.82
CA VAL A 66 -17.40 -1.25 -6.11
C VAL A 66 -16.19 -0.31 -6.09
N TYR A 67 -15.83 0.21 -4.90
CA TYR A 67 -14.69 1.09 -4.68
C TYR A 67 -13.51 0.37 -4.01
N MET A 68 -13.80 -0.65 -3.20
CA MET A 68 -12.84 -1.59 -2.59
C MET A 68 -11.65 -0.89 -1.92
N GLN A 69 -11.97 0.11 -1.09
CA GLN A 69 -11.00 0.92 -0.34
C GLN A 69 -9.90 1.50 -1.25
N ILE A 70 -10.31 2.19 -2.32
CA ILE A 70 -9.39 2.71 -3.35
C ILE A 70 -8.63 1.55 -4.02
N SER A 71 -9.35 0.51 -4.45
CA SER A 71 -8.79 -0.67 -5.13
C SER A 71 -7.69 -1.41 -4.35
N SER A 72 -7.72 -1.37 -3.01
CA SER A 72 -6.68 -1.99 -2.15
C SER A 72 -7.07 -3.35 -1.56
N LEU A 73 -8.35 -3.72 -1.59
CA LEU A 73 -8.82 -5.03 -1.13
C LEU A 73 -8.94 -6.03 -2.28
N ALA A 74 -7.90 -6.85 -2.48
CA ALA A 74 -7.82 -7.80 -3.60
C ALA A 74 -8.82 -8.96 -3.52
N LEU A 75 -9.15 -9.44 -2.32
CA LEU A 75 -10.01 -10.63 -2.09
C LEU A 75 -11.33 -10.29 -1.37
N GLY A 76 -11.65 -9.01 -1.23
CA GLY A 76 -12.81 -8.53 -0.47
C GLY A 76 -12.63 -8.60 1.06
N TYR A 77 -13.72 -8.29 1.77
CA TYR A 77 -13.77 -8.22 3.23
C TYR A 77 -13.79 -9.61 3.87
N ASN A 78 -13.01 -9.80 4.94
CA ASN A 78 -13.00 -11.01 5.78
C ASN A 78 -12.91 -12.34 5.00
N HIS A 79 -12.07 -12.36 3.95
CA HIS A 79 -11.86 -13.56 3.15
C HIS A 79 -11.32 -14.71 4.04
N PRO A 80 -11.94 -15.92 4.03
CA PRO A 80 -11.62 -16.99 4.98
C PRO A 80 -10.16 -17.43 4.90
N ASP A 81 -9.55 -17.47 3.71
CA ASP A 81 -8.14 -17.84 3.57
C ASP A 81 -7.19 -16.78 4.15
N LEU A 82 -7.57 -15.49 4.11
CA LEU A 82 -6.78 -14.43 4.74
C LEU A 82 -6.89 -14.51 6.26
N VAL A 83 -8.10 -14.74 6.79
CA VAL A 83 -8.33 -14.97 8.22
C VAL A 83 -7.51 -16.17 8.71
N LYS A 84 -7.50 -17.26 7.95
CA LYS A 84 -6.67 -18.43 8.23
C LYS A 84 -5.17 -18.11 8.20
N ALA A 85 -4.71 -17.34 7.21
CA ALA A 85 -3.30 -16.96 7.10
C ALA A 85 -2.82 -16.08 8.27
N VAL A 86 -3.64 -15.12 8.73
CA VAL A 86 -3.28 -14.27 9.88
C VAL A 86 -3.41 -14.99 11.22
N SER A 87 -4.16 -16.09 11.28
CA SER A 87 -4.26 -16.95 12.47
C SER A 87 -3.04 -17.86 12.68
N ASP A 88 -2.12 -17.91 11.72
CA ASP A 88 -0.86 -18.63 11.86
C ASP A 88 -0.02 -18.01 13.00
N PRO A 89 0.49 -18.79 13.97
CA PRO A 89 1.32 -18.25 15.06
C PRO A 89 2.55 -17.46 14.59
N ARG A 90 3.08 -17.76 13.40
CA ARG A 90 4.19 -17.00 12.79
C ARG A 90 3.79 -15.56 12.48
N PHE A 91 2.52 -15.34 12.12
CA PHE A 91 1.99 -14.00 11.89
C PHE A 91 1.95 -13.21 13.21
N VAL A 92 1.52 -13.84 14.31
CA VAL A 92 1.52 -13.21 15.66
C VAL A 92 2.92 -12.72 16.02
N THR A 93 3.94 -13.57 15.90
CA THR A 93 5.34 -13.17 16.16
C THR A 93 5.77 -12.02 15.25
N THR A 94 5.49 -12.10 13.95
CA THR A 94 5.89 -11.05 12.99
C THR A 94 5.16 -9.73 13.24
N ALA A 95 3.90 -9.77 13.70
CA ALA A 95 3.10 -8.60 14.01
C ALA A 95 3.63 -7.83 15.23
N VAL A 96 4.05 -8.53 16.29
CA VAL A 96 4.56 -7.91 17.52
C VAL A 96 6.07 -7.64 17.49
N SER A 97 6.80 -8.29 16.60
CA SER A 97 8.26 -8.17 16.47
C SER A 97 8.65 -7.77 15.04
N ARG A 98 8.23 -6.58 14.62
CA ARG A 98 8.48 -6.05 13.27
C ARG A 98 9.99 -5.80 13.06
N PRO A 99 10.66 -6.54 12.16
CA PRO A 99 12.11 -6.44 11.99
C PRO A 99 12.52 -5.25 11.10
N ALA A 100 13.73 -4.75 11.31
CA ALA A 100 14.43 -3.94 10.31
C ALA A 100 14.93 -4.87 9.19
N LEU A 101 14.07 -5.16 8.21
CA LEU A 101 14.28 -6.20 7.18
C LEU A 101 15.61 -6.08 6.41
N GLY A 102 16.16 -4.86 6.26
CA GLY A 102 17.45 -4.66 5.59
C GLY A 102 18.66 -5.18 6.38
N SER A 103 18.54 -5.33 7.70
CA SER A 103 19.63 -5.75 8.58
C SER A 103 19.37 -7.11 9.22
N PHE A 104 18.12 -7.36 9.64
CA PHE A 104 17.75 -8.53 10.44
C PHE A 104 16.49 -9.21 9.88
N PRO A 105 16.53 -9.75 8.63
CA PRO A 105 15.38 -10.44 8.08
C PRO A 105 15.06 -11.73 8.86
N PRO A 106 13.79 -12.12 8.99
CA PRO A 106 13.44 -13.39 9.62
C PRO A 106 13.88 -14.56 8.74
N THR A 107 14.08 -15.74 9.36
CA THR A 107 14.64 -16.93 8.69
C THR A 107 13.84 -17.42 7.50
N PHE A 108 12.53 -17.14 7.44
CA PHE A 108 11.65 -17.52 6.34
C PHE A 108 11.62 -16.50 5.18
N PHE A 109 12.30 -15.36 5.30
CA PHE A 109 12.12 -14.22 4.38
C PHE A 109 12.54 -14.54 2.93
N VAL A 110 13.59 -15.34 2.74
CA VAL A 110 14.07 -15.74 1.41
C VAL A 110 12.98 -16.51 0.65
N ASP A 111 12.39 -17.52 1.29
CA ASP A 111 11.30 -18.31 0.70
C ASP A 111 10.03 -17.47 0.53
N ALA A 112 9.72 -16.59 1.49
CA ALA A 112 8.59 -15.67 1.35
C ALA A 112 8.74 -14.78 0.12
N MET A 113 9.93 -14.23 -0.15
CA MET A 113 10.18 -13.40 -1.33
C MET A 113 10.03 -14.20 -2.63
N LYS A 114 10.63 -15.40 -2.68
CA LYS A 114 10.57 -16.27 -3.86
C LYS A 114 9.14 -16.71 -4.18
N ASN A 115 8.39 -17.13 -3.17
CA ASN A 115 7.06 -17.72 -3.33
C ASN A 115 5.93 -16.67 -3.43
N SER A 116 6.21 -15.40 -3.14
CA SER A 116 5.26 -14.29 -3.32
C SER A 116 5.65 -13.44 -4.54
N LEU A 117 6.26 -12.27 -4.31
CA LEU A 117 6.57 -11.29 -5.36
C LEU A 117 7.50 -11.83 -6.44
N GLY A 118 8.45 -12.70 -6.09
CA GLY A 118 9.36 -13.33 -7.05
C GLY A 118 8.65 -14.25 -8.04
N SER A 119 7.56 -14.90 -7.62
CA SER A 119 6.79 -15.83 -8.47
C SER A 119 5.98 -15.12 -9.58
N ILE A 120 5.73 -13.82 -9.40
CA ILE A 120 4.97 -12.96 -10.32
C ILE A 120 5.85 -11.86 -10.92
N ALA A 121 7.17 -12.03 -10.90
CA ALA A 121 8.11 -11.05 -11.41
C ALA A 121 7.89 -10.79 -12.92
N PRO A 122 7.83 -9.52 -13.38
CA PRO A 122 7.73 -9.21 -14.80
C PRO A 122 8.97 -9.70 -15.58
N LYS A 123 8.78 -10.01 -16.87
CA LYS A 123 9.88 -10.43 -17.75
C LYS A 123 10.99 -9.38 -17.76
N GLY A 124 12.24 -9.80 -17.53
CA GLY A 124 13.41 -8.93 -17.50
C GLY A 124 13.68 -8.23 -16.17
N CYS A 125 12.79 -8.37 -15.17
CA CYS A 125 12.92 -7.72 -13.85
C CYS A 125 12.96 -8.77 -12.73
N PRO A 126 14.08 -9.52 -12.56
CA PRO A 126 14.15 -10.60 -11.58
C PRO A 126 14.32 -10.11 -10.13
N GLY A 127 14.74 -8.85 -9.93
CA GLY A 127 14.95 -8.26 -8.61
C GLY A 127 13.68 -7.67 -8.01
N VAL A 128 13.50 -7.83 -6.71
CA VAL A 128 12.38 -7.24 -5.95
C VAL A 128 12.93 -6.53 -4.71
N GLN A 129 12.52 -5.28 -4.51
CA GLN A 129 12.77 -4.53 -3.29
C GLN A 129 11.44 -4.17 -2.62
N ASN A 130 11.24 -4.61 -1.38
CA ASN A 130 10.04 -4.28 -0.63
C ASN A 130 10.12 -2.89 -0.03
N VAL A 131 8.97 -2.22 -0.05
CA VAL A 131 8.72 -0.94 0.61
C VAL A 131 7.29 -0.93 1.14
N LEU A 132 6.91 0.09 1.91
CA LEU A 132 5.67 0.07 2.68
C LEU A 132 4.43 0.46 1.87
N CYS A 133 4.54 1.42 0.96
CA CYS A 133 3.40 1.99 0.23
C CYS A 133 3.79 2.49 -1.17
N GLY A 134 2.79 2.76 -2.01
CA GLY A 134 3.00 3.22 -3.39
C GLY A 134 3.89 4.46 -3.52
N THR A 135 3.74 5.46 -2.64
CA THR A 135 4.60 6.65 -2.63
C THR A 135 6.07 6.27 -2.39
N SER A 136 6.34 5.44 -1.36
CA SER A 136 7.72 4.99 -1.09
C SER A 136 8.28 4.08 -2.18
N SER A 137 7.42 3.35 -2.91
CA SER A 137 7.81 2.57 -4.10
C SER A 137 8.33 3.48 -5.19
N ASN A 138 7.56 4.51 -5.56
CA ASN A 138 7.98 5.44 -6.60
C ASN A 138 9.23 6.22 -6.19
N GLU A 139 9.33 6.69 -4.94
CA GLU A 139 10.52 7.40 -4.48
C GLU A 139 11.80 6.56 -4.51
N ASN A 140 11.72 5.28 -4.12
CA ASN A 140 12.88 4.39 -4.17
C ASN A 140 13.21 3.97 -5.61
N ALA A 141 12.19 3.79 -6.46
CA ALA A 141 12.39 3.54 -7.89
C ALA A 141 13.12 4.72 -8.57
N ILE A 142 12.70 5.96 -8.30
CA ILE A 142 13.35 7.17 -8.84
C ILE A 142 14.78 7.30 -8.32
N LYS A 143 15.01 7.10 -7.00
CA LYS A 143 16.37 7.07 -6.46
C LYS A 143 17.23 6.02 -7.15
N ALA A 144 16.71 4.81 -7.36
CA ALA A 144 17.43 3.75 -8.05
C ALA A 144 17.76 4.13 -9.49
N ALA A 145 16.82 4.74 -10.21
CA ALA A 145 17.04 5.24 -11.57
C ALA A 145 18.10 6.34 -11.62
N PHE A 146 18.09 7.30 -10.68
CA PHE A 146 19.10 8.35 -10.57
C PHE A 146 20.49 7.80 -10.24
N MET A 147 20.58 6.86 -9.29
CA MET A 147 21.84 6.19 -8.95
C MET A 147 22.39 5.43 -10.16
N TRP A 148 21.54 4.69 -10.87
CA TRP A 148 21.90 3.98 -12.08
C TRP A 148 22.40 4.94 -13.17
N TYR A 149 21.65 6.01 -13.46
CA TYR A 149 22.01 7.01 -14.47
C TYR A 149 23.35 7.69 -14.17
N GLN A 150 23.58 8.09 -12.90
CA GLN A 150 24.85 8.67 -12.49
C GLN A 150 26.01 7.66 -12.53
N ALA A 151 25.75 6.39 -12.22
CA ALA A 151 26.75 5.33 -12.39
C ALA A 151 27.14 5.14 -13.86
N GLN A 152 26.17 5.22 -14.79
CA GLN A 152 26.44 5.20 -16.24
C GLN A 152 27.29 6.41 -16.66
N LYS A 153 26.96 7.63 -16.19
CA LYS A 153 27.76 8.84 -16.48
C LYS A 153 29.21 8.75 -15.98
N ARG A 154 29.45 8.05 -14.87
CA ARG A 154 30.80 7.81 -14.33
C ARG A 154 31.50 6.60 -14.98
N GLY A 155 30.90 5.95 -15.97
CA GLY A 155 31.46 4.74 -16.59
C GLY A 155 31.64 3.58 -15.60
N GLY A 156 30.78 3.49 -14.57
CA GLY A 156 30.89 2.49 -13.50
C GLY A 156 31.85 2.85 -12.36
N SER A 157 32.57 3.98 -12.46
CA SER A 157 33.47 4.44 -11.41
C SER A 157 32.70 4.86 -10.13
N PRO A 158 33.30 4.68 -8.94
CA PRO A 158 32.72 5.17 -7.70
C PRO A 158 32.60 6.71 -7.70
N PRO A 159 31.76 7.29 -6.82
CA PRO A 159 31.73 8.74 -6.60
C PRO A 159 33.11 9.29 -6.22
N THR A 160 33.41 10.49 -6.70
CA THR A 160 34.64 11.21 -6.34
C THR A 160 34.54 11.81 -4.93
N LYS A 161 35.66 12.28 -4.39
CA LYS A 161 35.65 13.02 -3.12
C LYS A 161 34.76 14.26 -3.18
N ASP A 162 34.77 14.98 -4.31
CA ASP A 162 33.93 16.17 -4.50
C ASP A 162 32.43 15.81 -4.55
N ASP A 163 32.06 14.70 -5.21
CA ASP A 163 30.69 14.18 -5.16
C ASP A 163 30.24 13.88 -3.72
N LEU A 164 31.10 13.25 -2.92
CA LEU A 164 30.81 12.88 -1.54
C LEU A 164 30.71 14.10 -0.62
N ASP A 165 31.62 15.07 -0.77
CA ASP A 165 31.68 16.25 0.08
C ASP A 165 30.54 17.26 -0.25
N SER A 166 30.19 17.42 -1.54
CA SER A 166 29.14 18.34 -1.99
C SER A 166 27.71 17.79 -1.79
N CYS A 167 27.49 16.47 -1.87
CA CYS A 167 26.14 15.91 -1.69
C CYS A 167 25.56 16.18 -0.30
N MET A 168 26.42 16.24 0.73
CA MET A 168 26.03 16.55 2.12
C MET A 168 25.56 17.99 2.31
N LYS A 169 25.80 18.87 1.34
CA LYS A 169 25.40 20.28 1.34
C LYS A 169 24.27 20.58 0.35
N HIS A 170 23.74 19.56 -0.32
CA HIS A 170 22.80 19.69 -1.43
C HIS A 170 23.39 20.47 -2.64
N GLU A 171 24.71 20.37 -2.83
CA GLU A 171 25.44 21.09 -3.89
C GLU A 171 25.84 20.14 -5.04
N LEU A 172 26.12 20.72 -6.21
CA LEU A 172 26.76 20.00 -7.31
C LEU A 172 28.26 19.76 -6.99
N PRO A 173 28.86 18.68 -7.51
CA PRO A 173 28.25 17.64 -8.38
C PRO A 173 27.46 16.56 -7.62
N GLY A 174 27.58 16.49 -6.29
CA GLY A 174 27.05 15.42 -5.45
C GLY A 174 25.52 15.31 -5.40
N THR A 175 24.82 16.42 -5.63
CA THR A 175 23.36 16.49 -5.77
C THR A 175 23.00 16.89 -7.20
N PRO A 176 23.01 15.94 -8.15
CA PRO A 176 22.88 16.23 -9.56
C PRO A 176 21.48 16.77 -9.91
N ASN A 177 21.44 17.68 -10.89
CA ASN A 177 20.20 18.24 -11.41
C ASN A 177 19.57 17.27 -12.41
N LEU A 178 18.83 16.28 -11.90
CA LEU A 178 18.11 15.27 -12.68
C LEU A 178 16.61 15.51 -12.61
N SER A 179 15.91 15.18 -13.68
CA SER A 179 14.45 15.26 -13.75
C SER A 179 13.83 13.90 -14.04
N VAL A 180 12.57 13.75 -13.65
CA VAL A 180 11.71 12.63 -14.05
C VAL A 180 10.61 13.21 -14.92
N LEU A 181 10.44 12.66 -16.12
CA LEU A 181 9.32 13.03 -16.99
C LEU A 181 8.04 12.36 -16.47
N SER A 182 6.99 13.16 -16.27
CA SER A 182 5.64 12.71 -15.95
C SER A 182 4.65 13.11 -17.04
N PHE A 183 3.44 12.55 -16.98
CA PHE A 183 2.37 12.83 -17.94
C PHE A 183 1.22 13.58 -17.28
N ASP A 184 0.48 14.34 -18.08
CA ASP A 184 -0.74 15.00 -17.65
C ASP A 184 -1.75 13.99 -17.08
N GLY A 185 -2.43 14.36 -15.98
CA GLY A 185 -3.36 13.49 -15.27
C GLY A 185 -2.74 12.36 -14.42
N SER A 186 -1.41 12.25 -14.34
CA SER A 186 -0.77 11.20 -13.54
C SER A 186 -0.90 11.41 -12.02
N PHE A 187 -0.91 10.30 -11.26
CA PHE A 187 -0.95 10.30 -9.79
C PHE A 187 0.10 9.32 -9.24
N HIS A 188 1.15 9.85 -8.59
CA HIS A 188 2.32 9.06 -8.16
C HIS A 188 2.55 9.04 -6.64
N GLY A 189 1.56 9.44 -5.86
CA GLY A 189 1.68 9.63 -4.42
C GLY A 189 1.63 11.11 -4.06
N ARG A 190 1.93 11.42 -2.79
CA ARG A 190 1.72 12.77 -2.23
C ARG A 190 2.91 13.31 -1.44
N SER A 191 4.06 12.63 -1.46
CA SER A 191 5.27 13.17 -0.85
C SER A 191 5.87 14.26 -1.76
N LEU A 192 6.65 15.15 -1.15
CA LEU A 192 7.21 16.35 -1.79
C LEU A 192 8.20 16.08 -2.93
N LYS A 193 8.56 14.83 -3.21
CA LYS A 193 9.72 14.51 -4.07
C LYS A 193 9.50 14.73 -5.57
N TYR A 194 8.45 15.46 -5.95
CA TYR A 194 8.00 15.70 -7.32
C TYR A 194 7.95 17.18 -7.72
N VAL A 195 8.75 18.03 -7.08
CA VAL A 195 8.95 19.43 -7.54
C VAL A 195 10.35 19.58 -8.07
#